data_AF-A0AA38Z089-F1
#
_entry.id   AF-A0AA38Z089-F1
#
_cell.length_a   1.000
_cell.length_b   1.000
_cell.length_c   1.000
_cell.angle_alpha   90.00
_cell.angle_beta   90.00
_cell.angle_gamma   90.00
#
_symmetry.space_group_name_H-M   'P 1'
#
loop_
_entity.id
_entity.type
_entity.pdbx_description
1 polymer ?
#
loop_
_entity_poly.entity_id
_entity_poly.type
_entity_poly.pdbx_seq_one_letter_code
_entity_poly.pdbx_strand_id
1 'polypeptide(L)'
;MVGGWILQKIAMLMVGRYTLGGLCMLPYLIYKFQRRHLSWDDSIEEFLRIHKNLQPIKYSYSDIKKMTPNFRNKLGQGGFGSVYKGKLRSGCIIAVKVLTMSKSNGQDFINEVATIGRIHHVNVVKLVGFCVQGPKWALIYEFMHHGSLDKFIFLKQENDTPLSWEMLYKIALGVGRGIEYLHRGCDMQILHFDIKPHNILLDENFTPKVSDFGLAKLSSINESIVSLTAARGTLGYIAPELFYKNIGGVSYKADVYSFGMLLMEMVGRRKNVNALAEHSSQIYFPSWIYDRYGQGEDMEMGDATEDEKKLVKKLVIVALWCIQMKPIDRPSMSKTLEMLEGKVELLEMPPKPTLYYEEISTEDHEGNSKGALISSCNSMDTITLDGR
;
A
#
# COMPACT_ATOMS: atom_id res chain seq x y z
N MET A 1 16.30 -12.21 87.19
CA MET A 1 16.15 -13.39 86.29
C MET A 1 14.99 -13.31 85.29
N VAL A 2 14.02 -12.39 85.42
CA VAL A 2 12.85 -12.34 84.53
C VAL A 2 13.12 -11.67 83.16
N GLY A 3 14.00 -10.67 83.09
CA GLY A 3 14.28 -9.93 81.85
C GLY A 3 14.99 -10.73 80.75
N GLY A 4 15.88 -11.65 81.11
CA GLY A 4 16.63 -12.47 80.13
C GLY A 4 15.74 -13.45 79.35
N TRP A 5 14.71 -14.00 80.01
CA TRP A 5 13.74 -14.92 79.41
C TRP A 5 12.86 -14.24 78.36
N ILE A 6 12.52 -12.96 78.58
CA ILE A 6 11.72 -12.16 77.65
C ILE A 6 12.54 -11.83 76.40
N LEU A 7 13.80 -11.40 76.58
CA LEU A 7 14.73 -11.14 75.47
C LEU A 7 14.96 -12.37 74.59
N GLN A 8 15.09 -13.55 75.19
CA GLN A 8 15.24 -14.81 74.46
C GLN A 8 14.02 -15.14 73.61
N LYS A 9 12.80 -14.94 74.15
CA LYS A 9 11.56 -15.15 73.39
C LYS A 9 11.41 -14.16 72.23
N ILE A 10 11.76 -12.89 72.43
CA ILE A 10 11.72 -11.88 71.37
C ILE A 10 12.74 -12.20 70.27
N ALA A 11 13.96 -12.61 70.63
CA ALA A 11 14.98 -13.03 69.67
C ALA A 11 14.52 -14.23 68.83
N MET A 12 13.92 -15.25 69.46
CA MET A 12 13.37 -16.42 68.76
C MET A 12 12.22 -16.06 67.82
N LEU A 13 11.33 -15.15 68.21
CA LEU A 13 10.26 -14.63 67.36
C LEU A 13 10.80 -13.86 66.15
N MET A 14 11.82 -13.03 66.35
CA MET A 14 12.46 -12.27 65.26
C MET A 14 13.13 -13.23 64.27
N VAL A 15 13.91 -14.19 64.76
CA VAL A 15 14.56 -15.23 63.93
C VAL A 15 13.50 -16.01 63.13
N GLY A 16 12.40 -16.42 63.76
CA GLY A 16 11.30 -17.13 63.09
C GLY A 16 10.62 -16.32 61.97
N ARG A 17 10.49 -14.99 62.13
CA ARG A 17 9.93 -14.12 61.08
C ARG A 17 10.87 -13.95 59.90
N TYR A 18 12.18 -13.83 60.14
CA TYR A 18 13.16 -13.72 59.06
C TYR A 18 13.34 -15.04 58.30
N THR A 19 13.31 -16.18 58.98
CA THR A 19 13.40 -17.49 58.32
C THR A 19 12.16 -17.79 57.48
N LEU A 20 10.96 -17.53 58.01
CA LEU A 20 9.70 -17.72 57.26
C LEU A 20 9.59 -16.75 56.08
N GLY A 21 9.97 -15.48 56.27
CA GLY A 21 10.02 -14.49 55.19
C GLY A 21 11.01 -14.89 54.08
N GLY A 22 12.21 -15.35 54.44
CA GLY A 22 13.20 -15.85 53.50
C GLY A 22 12.72 -17.08 52.71
N LEU A 23 12.05 -18.01 53.39
CA LEU A 23 11.46 -19.21 52.78
C LEU A 23 10.33 -18.90 51.78
N CYS A 24 9.60 -17.80 51.93
CA CYS A 24 8.61 -17.37 50.93
C CYS A 24 9.21 -16.52 49.81
N MET A 25 10.28 -15.76 50.10
CA MET A 25 10.95 -14.91 49.12
C MET A 25 11.76 -15.71 48.09
N LEU A 26 12.41 -16.79 48.49
CA LEU A 26 13.19 -17.65 47.58
C LEU A 26 12.32 -18.28 46.47
N PRO A 27 11.19 -18.95 46.77
CA PRO A 27 10.26 -19.45 45.75
C PRO A 27 9.68 -18.34 44.87
N TYR A 28 9.37 -17.18 45.45
CA TYR A 28 8.88 -16.03 44.67
C TYR A 28 9.94 -15.49 43.71
N LEU A 29 11.20 -15.41 44.14
CA LEU A 29 12.32 -15.00 43.30
C LEU A 29 12.64 -16.05 42.22
N ILE A 30 12.58 -17.34 42.55
CA ILE A 30 12.71 -18.45 41.60
C ILE A 30 11.57 -18.38 40.58
N TYR A 31 10.32 -18.20 41.01
CA TYR A 31 9.18 -18.02 40.12
C TYR A 31 9.36 -16.79 39.22
N LYS A 32 9.83 -15.66 39.75
CA LYS A 32 10.08 -14.44 38.98
C LYS A 32 11.25 -14.61 38.00
N PHE A 33 12.29 -15.35 38.39
CA PHE A 33 13.44 -15.64 37.54
C PHE A 33 13.10 -16.63 36.43
N GLN A 34 12.40 -17.72 36.77
CA GLN A 34 11.85 -18.68 35.81
C GLN A 34 10.89 -17.98 34.85
N ARG A 35 9.98 -17.13 35.34
CA ARG A 35 9.07 -16.36 34.49
C ARG A 35 9.79 -15.38 33.56
N ARG A 36 10.91 -14.79 34.01
CA ARG A 36 11.76 -13.95 33.15
C ARG A 36 12.49 -14.78 32.09
N HIS A 37 12.97 -15.97 32.45
CA HIS A 37 13.62 -16.89 31.51
C HIS A 37 12.63 -17.46 30.48
N LEU A 38 11.44 -17.89 30.93
CA LEU A 38 10.31 -18.26 30.08
C LEU A 38 9.89 -17.10 29.16
N SER A 39 9.89 -15.85 29.65
CA SER A 39 9.62 -14.68 28.81
C SER A 39 10.69 -14.42 27.74
N TRP A 40 11.93 -14.87 27.96
CA TRP A 40 13.01 -14.79 26.96
C TRP A 40 12.91 -15.94 25.96
N ASP A 41 12.55 -17.13 26.44
CA ASP A 41 12.27 -18.28 25.58
C ASP A 41 11.04 -18.04 24.69
N ASP A 42 9.95 -17.50 25.25
CA ASP A 42 8.76 -17.06 24.53
C ASP A 42 9.10 -16.06 23.41
N SER A 43 10.08 -15.17 23.63
CA SER A 43 10.44 -14.16 22.63
C SER A 43 11.30 -14.72 21.51
N ILE A 44 12.18 -15.67 21.83
CA ILE A 44 12.93 -16.46 20.84
C ILE A 44 11.98 -17.38 20.08
N GLU A 45 11.03 -18.02 20.75
CA GLU A 45 10.02 -18.87 20.14
C GLU A 45 9.06 -18.06 19.25
N GLU A 46 8.61 -16.88 19.68
CA GLU A 46 7.82 -15.95 18.88
C GLU A 46 8.63 -15.46 17.65
N PHE A 47 9.90 -15.11 17.83
CA PHE A 47 10.80 -14.76 16.73
C PHE A 47 10.95 -15.93 15.74
N LEU A 48 11.22 -17.14 16.23
CA LEU A 48 11.35 -18.33 15.41
C LEU A 48 10.02 -18.68 14.73
N ARG A 49 8.85 -18.46 15.36
CA ARG A 49 7.54 -18.66 14.72
C ARG A 49 7.28 -17.64 13.60
N ILE A 50 7.61 -16.37 13.81
CA ILE A 50 7.47 -15.31 12.78
C ILE A 50 8.35 -15.57 11.55
N HIS A 51 9.49 -16.24 11.75
CA HIS A 51 10.46 -16.52 10.68
C HIS A 51 10.37 -17.94 10.10
N LYS A 52 9.81 -18.91 10.84
CA LYS A 52 9.59 -20.30 10.36
C LYS A 52 8.23 -20.52 9.71
N ASN A 53 7.18 -19.83 10.16
CA ASN A 53 5.84 -20.00 9.60
C ASN A 53 5.53 -18.86 8.63
N LEU A 54 5.26 -19.21 7.37
CA LEU A 54 4.84 -18.26 6.33
C LEU A 54 3.44 -17.67 6.57
N GLN A 55 2.73 -18.11 7.62
CA GLN A 55 1.36 -17.68 7.93
C GLN A 55 1.29 -16.64 9.05
N PRO A 56 0.31 -15.71 9.02
CA PRO A 56 0.20 -14.66 10.01
C PRO A 56 -0.27 -15.22 11.35
N ILE A 57 0.24 -14.66 12.44
CA ILE A 57 -0.11 -15.10 13.80
C ILE A 57 -1.48 -14.53 14.20
N LYS A 58 -2.35 -15.39 14.73
CA LYS A 58 -3.61 -14.96 15.34
C LYS A 58 -3.35 -14.50 16.79
N TYR A 59 -3.55 -13.22 17.06
CA TYR A 59 -3.42 -12.61 18.39
C TYR A 59 -4.78 -12.43 19.06
N SER A 60 -4.79 -12.41 20.41
CA SER A 60 -5.96 -11.98 21.16
C SER A 60 -6.06 -10.45 21.19
N TYR A 61 -7.25 -9.90 21.42
CA TYR A 61 -7.38 -8.44 21.58
C TYR A 61 -6.62 -7.91 22.81
N SER A 62 -6.41 -8.76 23.82
CA SER A 62 -5.58 -8.41 24.97
C SER A 62 -4.10 -8.22 24.58
N ASP A 63 -3.61 -8.99 23.61
CA ASP A 63 -2.26 -8.84 23.08
C ASP A 63 -2.16 -7.54 22.27
N ILE A 64 -3.18 -7.22 21.47
CA ILE A 64 -3.27 -5.95 20.72
C ILE A 64 -3.13 -4.76 21.67
N LYS A 65 -3.86 -4.74 22.79
CA LYS A 65 -3.77 -3.69 23.81
C LYS A 65 -2.40 -3.61 24.49
N LYS A 66 -1.72 -4.74 24.67
CA LYS A 66 -0.37 -4.78 25.26
C LYS A 66 0.69 -4.27 24.29
N MET A 67 0.62 -4.68 23.02
CA MET A 67 1.60 -4.27 22.00
C MET A 67 1.42 -2.81 21.55
N THR A 68 0.20 -2.26 21.63
CA THR A 68 -0.11 -0.85 21.37
C THR A 68 -0.49 -0.20 22.68
N PRO A 69 0.41 0.50 23.40
CA PRO A 69 0.25 0.87 24.81
C PRO A 69 -1.09 1.58 25.10
N ASN A 70 -2.15 0.78 25.31
CA ASN A 70 -3.56 1.15 25.17
C ASN A 70 -3.88 2.14 24.04
N PHE A 71 -3.41 1.87 22.81
CA PHE A 71 -3.69 2.67 21.60
C PHE A 71 -3.25 4.15 21.67
N ARG A 72 -2.27 4.50 22.52
CA ARG A 72 -1.81 5.90 22.69
C ARG A 72 -1.11 6.50 21.47
N ASN A 73 -0.36 5.68 20.72
CA ASN A 73 0.50 6.16 19.63
C ASN A 73 -0.21 6.01 18.28
N LYS A 74 -1.13 6.91 17.96
CA LYS A 74 -1.86 6.88 16.69
C LYS A 74 -0.98 7.41 15.55
N LEU A 75 -0.89 6.65 14.47
CA LEU A 75 -0.15 7.00 13.25
C LEU A 75 -1.04 7.66 12.21
N GLY A 76 -2.32 7.29 12.16
CA GLY A 76 -3.28 7.81 11.21
C GLY A 76 -4.67 7.23 11.37
N GLN A 77 -5.62 7.77 10.62
CA GLN A 77 -6.99 7.26 10.52
C GLN A 77 -7.48 7.45 9.09
N GLY A 78 -8.11 6.41 8.55
CA GLY A 78 -8.75 6.43 7.24
C GLY A 78 -10.13 5.78 7.27
N GLY A 79 -10.73 5.58 6.10
CA GLY A 79 -12.05 4.96 5.96
C GLY A 79 -12.14 3.54 6.52
N PHE A 80 -11.01 2.82 6.58
CA PHE A 80 -10.92 1.44 7.05
C PHE A 80 -10.61 1.30 8.54
N GLY A 81 -10.33 2.41 9.25
CA GLY A 81 -10.03 2.37 10.67
C GLY A 81 -8.85 3.24 11.09
N SER A 82 -8.29 2.95 12.27
CA SER A 82 -7.17 3.70 12.86
C SER A 82 -5.92 2.84 12.93
N VAL A 83 -4.77 3.43 12.61
CA VAL A 83 -3.46 2.76 12.65
C VAL A 83 -2.66 3.27 13.84
N TYR A 84 -2.05 2.36 14.58
CA TYR A 84 -1.28 2.66 15.79
C TYR A 84 0.12 2.06 15.72
N LYS A 85 1.11 2.77 16.25
CA LYS A 85 2.46 2.24 16.45
C LYS A 85 2.46 1.30 17.66
N GLY A 86 3.05 0.13 17.49
CA GLY A 86 3.20 -0.86 18.55
C GLY A 86 4.58 -1.49 18.56
N LYS A 87 4.78 -2.39 19.52
CA LYS A 87 6.00 -3.18 19.68
C LYS A 87 5.64 -4.60 20.13
N LEU A 88 6.15 -5.61 19.41
CA LEU A 88 6.03 -7.01 19.81
C LEU A 88 6.91 -7.32 21.02
N ARG A 89 6.70 -8.47 21.67
CA ARG A 89 7.55 -8.89 22.81
C ARG A 89 9.00 -9.13 22.39
N SER A 90 9.20 -9.61 21.17
CA SER A 90 10.51 -9.72 20.51
C SER A 90 11.25 -8.40 20.37
N GLY A 91 10.55 -7.27 20.49
CA GLY A 91 11.10 -5.94 20.32
C GLY A 91 10.89 -5.33 18.92
N CYS A 92 10.38 -6.12 17.96
CA CYS A 92 10.05 -5.63 16.63
C CYS A 92 8.98 -4.54 16.68
N ILE A 93 9.23 -3.42 15.99
CA ILE A 93 8.27 -2.33 15.85
C ILE A 93 7.23 -2.72 14.80
N ILE A 94 5.96 -2.46 15.08
CA ILE A 94 4.83 -2.84 14.24
C ILE A 94 3.83 -1.70 14.04
N ALA A 95 3.04 -1.81 12.98
CA ALA A 95 1.86 -1.00 12.76
C ALA A 95 0.60 -1.85 12.96
N VAL A 96 -0.32 -1.39 13.80
CA VAL A 96 -1.57 -2.09 14.11
C VAL A 96 -2.74 -1.29 13.55
N LYS A 97 -3.35 -1.80 12.47
CA LYS A 97 -4.56 -1.26 11.83
C LYS A 97 -5.77 -1.86 12.54
N VAL A 98 -6.40 -1.09 13.43
CA VAL A 98 -7.66 -1.45 14.10
C VAL A 98 -8.80 -1.05 13.19
N LEU A 99 -9.59 -2.02 12.77
CA LEU A 99 -10.65 -1.81 11.79
C LEU A 99 -11.93 -1.30 12.46
N THR A 100 -12.57 -0.32 11.83
CA THR A 100 -13.91 0.12 12.22
C THR A 100 -14.93 -0.72 11.45
N MET A 101 -15.81 -1.43 12.17
CA MET A 101 -16.94 -2.14 11.55
C MET A 101 -17.94 -1.10 11.04
N SER A 102 -17.88 -0.72 9.77
CA SER A 102 -18.86 0.25 9.29
C SER A 102 -19.36 0.08 7.86
N LYS A 103 -18.72 -0.67 6.94
CA LYS A 103 -19.17 -0.64 5.52
C LYS A 103 -19.09 -1.92 4.67
N SER A 104 -18.15 -2.86 4.86
CA SER A 104 -17.83 -3.87 3.83
C SER A 104 -18.12 -5.34 4.19
N ASN A 105 -19.04 -5.65 5.12
CA ASN A 105 -19.31 -7.02 5.61
C ASN A 105 -18.05 -7.82 6.04
N GLY A 106 -16.93 -7.14 6.26
CA GLY A 106 -15.64 -7.77 6.56
C GLY A 106 -14.88 -8.35 5.38
N GLN A 107 -15.34 -8.16 4.13
CA GLN A 107 -14.70 -8.74 2.95
C GLN A 107 -13.27 -8.22 2.76
N ASP A 108 -13.02 -6.93 3.02
CA ASP A 108 -11.68 -6.36 2.89
C ASP A 108 -10.69 -7.02 3.86
N PHE A 109 -11.12 -7.30 5.09
CA PHE A 109 -10.31 -8.03 6.07
C PHE A 109 -10.01 -9.45 5.60
N ILE A 110 -11.02 -10.16 5.07
CA ILE A 110 -10.85 -11.51 4.54
C ILE A 110 -9.87 -11.48 3.35
N ASN A 111 -10.00 -10.51 2.44
CA ASN A 111 -9.10 -10.34 1.30
C ASN A 111 -7.67 -10.10 1.77
N GLU A 112 -7.45 -9.19 2.72
CA GLU A 112 -6.12 -8.92 3.27
C GLU A 112 -5.53 -10.20 3.89
N VAL A 113 -6.21 -10.84 4.85
CA VAL A 113 -5.68 -12.04 5.51
C VAL A 113 -5.45 -13.22 4.54
N ALA A 114 -6.36 -13.43 3.59
CA ALA A 114 -6.26 -14.54 2.62
C ALA A 114 -5.16 -14.31 1.57
N THR A 115 -4.91 -13.05 1.20
CA THR A 115 -3.97 -12.67 0.14
C THR A 115 -2.58 -12.40 0.73
N ILE A 116 -2.44 -11.36 1.56
CA ILE A 116 -1.13 -10.94 2.07
C ILE A 116 -0.56 -11.90 3.11
N GLY A 117 -1.42 -12.72 3.72
CA GLY A 117 -0.99 -13.65 4.74
C GLY A 117 -0.04 -14.75 4.26
N ARG A 118 0.09 -14.96 2.96
CA ARG A 118 0.93 -16.03 2.37
C ARG A 118 2.07 -15.51 1.50
N ILE A 119 2.19 -14.20 1.33
CA ILE A 119 3.17 -13.59 0.42
C ILE A 119 4.31 -12.97 1.20
N HIS A 120 5.52 -13.15 0.70
CA HIS A 120 6.73 -12.56 1.28
C HIS A 120 7.62 -12.07 0.15
N HIS A 121 7.71 -10.75 0.01
CA HIS A 121 8.55 -10.11 -1.00
C HIS A 121 9.12 -8.81 -0.44
N VAL A 122 10.34 -8.45 -0.84
CA VAL A 122 11.02 -7.25 -0.33
C VAL A 122 10.21 -5.98 -0.59
N ASN A 123 9.49 -5.92 -1.72
CA ASN A 123 8.65 -4.80 -2.12
C ASN A 123 7.15 -4.96 -1.85
N VAL A 124 6.76 -5.86 -0.94
CA VAL A 124 5.39 -6.00 -0.45
C VAL A 124 5.41 -5.92 1.07
N VAL A 125 4.45 -5.24 1.68
CA VAL A 125 4.38 -5.12 3.14
C VAL A 125 4.07 -6.49 3.76
N LYS A 126 4.76 -6.85 4.85
CA LYS A 126 4.55 -8.11 5.55
C LYS A 126 3.40 -8.00 6.55
N LEU A 127 2.38 -8.84 6.39
CA LEU A 127 1.38 -9.09 7.44
C LEU A 127 1.98 -10.03 8.49
N VAL A 128 2.23 -9.49 9.68
CA VAL A 128 2.80 -10.24 10.81
C VAL A 128 1.71 -11.05 11.52
N GLY A 129 0.49 -10.51 11.59
CA GLY A 129 -0.61 -11.20 12.26
C GLY A 129 -1.93 -10.46 12.16
N PHE A 130 -2.94 -11.05 12.78
CA PHE A 130 -4.29 -10.48 12.83
C PHE A 130 -4.97 -10.80 14.17
N CYS A 131 -6.04 -10.08 14.47
CA CYS A 131 -6.94 -10.34 15.59
C CYS A 131 -8.38 -10.32 15.07
N VAL A 132 -9.18 -11.31 15.48
CA VAL A 132 -10.63 -11.36 15.27
C VAL A 132 -11.27 -11.82 16.57
N GLN A 133 -11.88 -10.89 17.31
CA GLN A 133 -12.60 -11.19 18.55
C GLN A 133 -13.88 -10.35 18.67
N GLY A 134 -15.02 -10.95 18.33
CA GLY A 134 -16.29 -10.22 18.23
C GLY A 134 -16.18 -9.07 17.22
N PRO A 135 -16.53 -7.82 17.56
CA PRO A 135 -16.40 -6.67 16.66
C PRO A 135 -14.98 -6.08 16.60
N LYS A 136 -14.02 -6.65 17.33
CA LYS A 136 -12.66 -6.10 17.48
C LYS A 136 -11.71 -6.79 16.53
N TRP A 137 -11.56 -6.22 15.34
CA TRP A 137 -10.65 -6.76 14.32
C TRP A 137 -9.44 -5.85 14.16
N ALA A 138 -8.28 -6.47 14.00
CA ALA A 138 -7.05 -5.73 13.77
C ALA A 138 -6.10 -6.53 12.86
N LEU A 139 -5.31 -5.80 12.10
CA LEU A 139 -4.23 -6.32 11.26
C LEU A 139 -2.91 -5.74 11.76
N ILE A 140 -1.87 -6.57 11.81
CA ILE A 140 -0.56 -6.22 12.36
C ILE A 140 0.46 -6.36 11.24
N TYR A 141 1.09 -5.24 10.87
CA TYR A 141 2.12 -5.16 9.85
C TYR A 141 3.47 -4.83 10.46
N GLU A 142 4.53 -5.12 9.70
CA GLU A 142 5.82 -4.45 9.92
C GLU A 142 5.67 -2.92 9.85
N PHE A 143 6.47 -2.21 10.65
CA PHE A 143 6.40 -0.76 10.71
C PHE A 143 7.21 -0.09 9.59
N MET A 144 6.60 0.88 8.92
CA MET A 144 7.19 1.64 7.81
C MET A 144 7.60 3.02 8.31
N HIS A 145 8.91 3.26 8.41
CA HIS A 145 9.49 4.41 9.11
C HIS A 145 9.14 5.74 8.45
N HIS A 146 9.19 5.79 7.13
CA HIS A 146 8.92 7.01 6.36
C HIS A 146 7.44 7.15 5.98
N GLY A 147 6.62 6.14 6.30
CA GLY A 147 5.20 6.14 5.97
C GLY A 147 4.96 6.02 4.47
N SER A 148 3.94 6.72 3.97
CA SER A 148 3.48 6.62 2.58
C SER A 148 4.21 7.58 1.63
N LEU A 149 4.39 7.15 0.38
CA LEU A 149 5.10 7.87 -0.68
C LEU A 149 4.43 9.19 -1.07
N ASP A 150 3.11 9.30 -0.92
CA ASP A 150 2.35 10.54 -1.19
C ASP A 150 2.89 11.78 -0.46
N LYS A 151 3.47 11.59 0.74
CA LYS A 151 4.09 12.67 1.53
C LYS A 151 5.34 13.26 0.89
N PHE A 152 6.02 12.49 0.04
CA PHE A 152 7.28 12.87 -0.60
C PHE A 152 7.10 13.36 -2.04
N ILE A 153 5.98 12.99 -2.67
CA ILE A 153 5.62 13.44 -4.02
C ILE A 153 4.85 14.76 -3.95
N PHE A 154 3.85 14.85 -3.07
CA PHE A 154 3.02 16.05 -2.91
C PHE A 154 3.52 16.85 -1.72
N LEU A 155 4.63 17.55 -1.91
CA LEU A 155 5.21 18.40 -0.87
C LEU A 155 4.17 19.43 -0.41
N LYS A 156 3.96 19.52 0.91
CA LYS A 156 2.93 20.40 1.49
C LYS A 156 3.53 21.63 2.14
N GLN A 157 4.81 21.59 2.49
CA GLN A 157 5.51 22.67 3.17
C GLN A 157 6.72 23.12 2.35
N GLU A 158 7.02 24.41 2.39
CA GLU A 158 8.18 25.01 1.68
C GLU A 158 9.53 24.42 2.12
N ASN A 159 9.60 23.83 3.32
CA ASN A 159 10.82 23.21 3.86
C ASN A 159 10.94 21.71 3.58
N ASP A 160 9.95 21.07 2.93
CA ASP A 160 10.05 19.64 2.61
C ASP A 160 11.03 19.46 1.44
N THR A 161 12.15 18.79 1.68
CA THR A 161 13.09 18.44 0.61
C THR A 161 12.51 17.31 -0.24
N PRO A 162 12.34 17.50 -1.56
CA PRO A 162 11.91 16.43 -2.44
C PRO A 162 12.91 15.28 -2.47
N LEU A 163 12.43 14.07 -2.73
CA LEU A 163 13.30 12.95 -3.08
C LEU A 163 14.04 13.26 -4.39
N SER A 164 15.32 12.87 -4.46
CA SER A 164 16.10 12.95 -5.70
C SER A 164 15.46 12.10 -6.80
N TRP A 165 15.75 12.43 -8.06
CA TRP A 165 15.24 11.68 -9.20
C TRP A 165 15.74 10.23 -9.20
N GLU A 166 16.99 10.01 -8.79
CA GLU A 166 17.54 8.66 -8.63
C GLU A 166 16.77 7.85 -7.58
N MET A 167 16.41 8.46 -6.44
CA MET A 167 15.63 7.78 -5.41
C MET A 167 14.21 7.48 -5.89
N LEU A 168 13.54 8.43 -6.55
CA LEU A 168 12.23 8.20 -7.16
C LEU A 168 12.27 7.06 -8.17
N TYR A 169 13.31 7.00 -9.00
CA TYR A 169 13.50 5.92 -9.96
C TYR A 169 13.71 4.55 -9.28
N LYS A 170 14.52 4.48 -8.21
CA LYS A 170 14.69 3.26 -7.40
C LYS A 170 13.36 2.82 -6.75
N ILE A 171 12.58 3.77 -6.26
CA ILE A 171 11.24 3.51 -5.72
C ILE A 171 10.31 2.95 -6.80
N ALA A 172 10.29 3.57 -7.99
CA ALA A 172 9.48 3.09 -9.12
C ALA A 172 9.82 1.64 -9.49
N LEU A 173 11.11 1.30 -9.58
CA LEU A 173 11.57 -0.07 -9.82
C LEU A 173 11.12 -1.03 -8.73
N GLY A 174 11.29 -0.66 -7.46
CA GLY A 174 10.88 -1.50 -6.33
C GLY A 174 9.37 -1.75 -6.33
N VAL A 175 8.56 -0.72 -6.56
CA VAL A 175 7.10 -0.88 -6.70
C VAL A 175 6.78 -1.81 -7.87
N GLY A 176 7.40 -1.61 -9.03
CA GLY A 176 7.21 -2.45 -10.20
C GLY A 176 7.51 -3.92 -9.93
N ARG A 177 8.63 -4.22 -9.24
CA ARG A 177 9.00 -5.58 -8.81
C ARG A 177 7.98 -6.17 -7.83
N GLY A 178 7.47 -5.37 -6.92
CA GLY A 178 6.38 -5.78 -6.02
C GLY A 178 5.14 -6.22 -6.79
N ILE A 179 4.69 -5.42 -7.76
CA ILE A 179 3.50 -5.73 -8.57
C ILE A 179 3.76 -6.94 -9.48
N GLU A 180 4.95 -7.04 -10.09
CA GLU A 180 5.31 -8.18 -10.93
C GLU A 180 5.28 -9.51 -10.16
N TYR A 181 5.79 -9.50 -8.92
CA TYR A 181 5.69 -10.63 -8.01
C TYR A 181 4.24 -11.01 -7.69
N LEU A 182 3.34 -10.05 -7.50
CA LEU A 182 1.91 -10.33 -7.31
C LEU A 182 1.27 -10.96 -8.56
N HIS A 183 1.69 -10.52 -9.75
CA HIS A 183 1.10 -10.97 -11.01
C HIS A 183 1.59 -12.35 -11.45
N ARG A 184 2.85 -12.69 -11.17
CA ARG A 184 3.53 -13.87 -11.73
C ARG A 184 4.37 -14.68 -10.74
N GLY A 185 4.76 -14.08 -9.61
CA GLY A 185 5.63 -14.72 -8.61
C GLY A 185 4.91 -15.51 -7.53
N CYS A 186 3.57 -15.50 -7.52
CA CYS A 186 2.72 -16.20 -6.57
C CYS A 186 2.01 -17.40 -7.21
N ASP A 187 1.66 -18.41 -6.41
CA ASP A 187 0.93 -19.62 -6.87
C ASP A 187 -0.41 -19.29 -7.53
N MET A 188 -1.02 -18.18 -7.11
CA MET A 188 -2.20 -17.59 -7.73
C MET A 188 -1.86 -16.15 -8.11
N GLN A 189 -2.40 -15.69 -9.24
CA GLN A 189 -2.27 -14.30 -9.63
C GLN A 189 -3.04 -13.41 -8.64
N ILE A 190 -2.38 -12.38 -8.11
CA ILE A 190 -2.96 -11.41 -7.20
C ILE A 190 -3.11 -10.08 -7.94
N LEU A 191 -4.36 -9.62 -8.05
CA LEU A 191 -4.71 -8.30 -8.56
C LEU A 191 -4.90 -7.36 -7.38
N HIS A 192 -4.18 -6.24 -7.36
CA HIS A 192 -4.19 -5.33 -6.22
C HIS A 192 -5.39 -4.36 -6.26
N PHE A 193 -5.67 -3.78 -7.43
CA PHE A 193 -6.73 -2.78 -7.72
C PHE A 193 -6.64 -1.43 -6.99
N ASP A 194 -5.70 -1.23 -6.07
CA ASP A 194 -5.51 0.05 -5.37
C ASP A 194 -4.05 0.53 -5.33
N ILE A 195 -3.34 0.43 -6.46
CA ILE A 195 -1.98 0.97 -6.58
C ILE A 195 -2.04 2.50 -6.71
N LYS A 196 -1.48 3.21 -5.72
CA LYS A 196 -1.43 4.68 -5.64
C LYS A 196 -0.35 5.11 -4.63
N PRO A 197 0.15 6.36 -4.66
CA PRO A 197 1.20 6.82 -3.75
C PRO A 197 0.91 6.59 -2.26
N HIS A 198 -0.36 6.70 -1.85
CA HIS A 198 -0.76 6.48 -0.45
C HIS A 198 -0.52 5.03 0.03
N ASN A 199 -0.64 4.07 -0.89
CA ASN A 199 -0.51 2.64 -0.61
C ASN A 199 0.90 2.10 -0.86
N ILE A 200 1.83 2.96 -1.26
CA ILE A 200 3.27 2.62 -1.32
C ILE A 200 3.90 3.14 -0.05
N LEU A 201 4.30 2.23 0.84
CA LEU A 201 4.96 2.56 2.09
C LEU A 201 6.48 2.45 1.94
N LEU A 202 7.22 3.21 2.74
CA LEU A 202 8.67 3.30 2.69
C LEU A 202 9.26 2.86 4.04
N ASP A 203 10.16 1.88 3.99
CA ASP A 203 10.91 1.42 5.16
C ASP A 203 12.02 2.39 5.57
N GLU A 204 12.87 2.03 6.52
CA GLU A 204 13.96 2.90 7.02
C GLU A 204 14.94 3.33 5.92
N ASN A 205 15.14 2.48 4.91
CA ASN A 205 16.08 2.69 3.80
C ASN A 205 15.41 3.25 2.54
N PHE A 206 14.17 3.75 2.65
CA PHE A 206 13.35 4.16 1.50
C PHE A 206 13.04 3.03 0.51
N THR A 207 13.12 1.77 0.94
CA THR A 207 12.67 0.64 0.12
C THR A 207 11.14 0.67 0.04
N PRO A 208 10.55 0.66 -1.17
CA PRO A 208 9.11 0.72 -1.32
C PRO A 208 8.46 -0.64 -1.08
N LYS A 209 7.31 -0.62 -0.42
CA LYS A 209 6.46 -1.77 -0.12
C LYS A 209 5.02 -1.47 -0.50
N VAL A 210 4.48 -2.26 -1.44
CA VAL A 210 3.06 -2.24 -1.80
C VAL A 210 2.24 -2.71 -0.59
N SER A 211 1.17 -1.97 -0.27
CA SER A 211 0.32 -2.20 0.89
C SER A 211 -1.17 -2.01 0.58
N ASP A 212 -2.03 -2.34 1.54
CA ASP A 212 -3.50 -2.21 1.48
C ASP A 212 -4.18 -3.13 0.45
N PHE A 213 -4.21 -4.42 0.79
CA PHE A 213 -4.76 -5.50 -0.04
C PHE A 213 -6.29 -5.67 0.13
N GLY A 214 -6.99 -4.69 0.72
CA GLY A 214 -8.43 -4.79 1.01
C GLY A 214 -9.27 -5.05 -0.24
N LEU A 215 -8.87 -4.48 -1.38
CA LEU A 215 -9.57 -4.65 -2.65
C LEU A 215 -9.04 -5.81 -3.50
N ALA A 216 -7.99 -6.49 -3.04
CA ALA A 216 -7.26 -7.48 -3.81
C ALA A 216 -8.14 -8.67 -4.21
N LYS A 217 -7.78 -9.31 -5.32
CA LYS A 217 -8.49 -10.47 -5.85
C LYS A 217 -7.50 -11.53 -6.31
N LEU A 218 -7.76 -12.76 -5.88
CA LEU A 218 -7.07 -13.95 -6.38
C LEU A 218 -7.70 -14.39 -7.71
N SER A 219 -6.85 -14.68 -8.69
CA SER A 219 -7.22 -15.21 -9.99
C SER A 219 -6.31 -16.39 -10.35
N SER A 220 -6.84 -17.30 -11.16
CA SER A 220 -6.03 -18.38 -11.73
C SER A 220 -5.04 -17.80 -12.75
N ILE A 221 -3.82 -18.33 -12.78
CA ILE A 221 -2.78 -17.87 -13.74
C ILE A 221 -3.25 -18.06 -15.19
N ASN A 222 -4.13 -19.04 -15.44
CA ASN A 222 -4.65 -19.34 -16.78
C ASN A 222 -5.89 -18.51 -17.17
N GLU A 223 -6.51 -17.80 -16.22
CA GLU A 223 -7.66 -16.94 -16.48
C GLU A 223 -7.18 -15.51 -16.72
N SER A 224 -7.28 -15.05 -17.96
CA SER A 224 -6.85 -13.69 -18.32
C SER A 224 -7.86 -12.61 -17.93
N ILE A 225 -9.13 -12.97 -17.72
CA ILE A 225 -10.22 -12.03 -17.44
C ILE A 225 -10.87 -12.37 -16.11
N VAL A 226 -10.99 -11.37 -15.23
CA VAL A 226 -11.59 -11.49 -13.91
C VAL A 226 -12.96 -10.86 -13.88
N SER A 227 -13.96 -11.62 -13.44
CA SER A 227 -15.30 -11.10 -13.17
C SER A 227 -15.33 -10.33 -11.85
N LEU A 228 -15.69 -9.05 -11.92
CA LEU A 228 -15.86 -8.19 -10.75
C LEU A 228 -17.34 -7.93 -10.50
N THR A 229 -17.77 -8.07 -9.24
CA THR A 229 -19.15 -7.83 -8.81
C THR A 229 -19.47 -6.35 -8.60
N ALA A 230 -18.45 -5.49 -8.48
CA ALA A 230 -18.58 -4.04 -8.36
C ALA A 230 -17.27 -3.38 -8.83
N ALA A 231 -17.35 -2.11 -9.27
CA ALA A 231 -16.17 -1.30 -9.52
C ALA A 231 -15.35 -1.14 -8.22
N ARG A 232 -14.02 -1.29 -8.33
CA ARG A 232 -13.07 -1.20 -7.22
C ARG A 232 -11.91 -0.29 -7.60
N GLY A 233 -11.32 0.35 -6.60
CA GLY A 233 -10.11 1.16 -6.73
C GLY A 233 -10.36 2.63 -6.38
N THR A 234 -9.32 3.44 -6.55
CA THR A 234 -9.34 4.88 -6.26
C THR A 234 -9.46 5.70 -7.54
N LEU A 235 -10.39 6.65 -7.58
CA LEU A 235 -10.58 7.56 -8.70
C LEU A 235 -9.25 8.24 -9.09
N GLY A 236 -8.96 8.28 -10.40
CA GLY A 236 -7.69 8.75 -10.94
C GLY A 236 -6.63 7.65 -11.16
N TYR A 237 -6.80 6.46 -10.56
CA TYR A 237 -5.94 5.29 -10.79
C TYR A 237 -6.72 4.10 -11.38
N ILE A 238 -8.05 4.13 -11.33
CA ILE A 238 -8.89 3.06 -11.90
C ILE A 238 -8.70 3.00 -13.42
N ALA A 239 -8.40 1.80 -13.91
CA ALA A 239 -8.23 1.55 -15.33
C ALA A 239 -9.56 1.68 -16.11
N PRO A 240 -9.55 2.25 -17.33
CA PRO A 240 -10.75 2.49 -18.14
C PRO A 240 -11.68 1.29 -18.31
N GLU A 241 -11.15 0.08 -18.46
CA GLU A 241 -11.92 -1.15 -18.70
C GLU A 241 -12.78 -1.58 -17.50
N LEU A 242 -12.57 -1.01 -16.31
CA LEU A 242 -13.46 -1.22 -15.16
C LEU A 242 -14.79 -0.47 -15.31
N PHE A 243 -14.85 0.56 -16.17
CA PHE A 243 -16.07 1.32 -16.47
C PHE A 243 -16.56 1.05 -17.90
N TYR A 244 -15.66 0.98 -18.86
CA TYR A 244 -15.94 0.77 -20.28
C TYR A 244 -15.73 -0.72 -20.63
N LYS A 245 -16.80 -1.52 -20.53
CA LYS A 245 -16.70 -2.97 -20.79
C LYS A 245 -16.41 -3.34 -22.25
N ASN A 246 -16.61 -2.41 -23.18
CA ASN A 246 -16.40 -2.60 -24.61
C ASN A 246 -14.93 -2.50 -25.04
N ILE A 247 -14.02 -1.99 -24.20
CA ILE A 247 -12.60 -1.82 -24.55
C ILE A 247 -11.69 -2.95 -24.08
N GLY A 248 -12.22 -3.93 -23.33
CA GLY A 248 -11.50 -5.12 -22.91
C GLY A 248 -11.99 -5.69 -21.58
N GLY A 249 -11.53 -6.91 -21.26
CA GLY A 249 -11.79 -7.54 -19.96
C GLY A 249 -10.84 -7.07 -18.86
N VAL A 250 -11.31 -7.05 -17.62
CA VAL A 250 -10.50 -6.69 -16.46
C VAL A 250 -9.47 -7.78 -16.19
N SER A 251 -8.19 -7.39 -16.09
CA SER A 251 -7.05 -8.29 -15.90
C SER A 251 -5.95 -7.61 -15.08
N TYR A 252 -4.78 -8.24 -14.97
CA TYR A 252 -3.60 -7.65 -14.32
C TYR A 252 -3.14 -6.33 -14.97
N LYS A 253 -3.60 -6.06 -16.20
CA LYS A 253 -3.40 -4.77 -16.88
C LYS A 253 -4.06 -3.58 -16.18
N ALA A 254 -5.02 -3.80 -15.28
CA ALA A 254 -5.60 -2.74 -14.46
C ALA A 254 -4.59 -2.20 -13.42
N ASP A 255 -3.78 -3.09 -12.83
CA ASP A 255 -2.70 -2.69 -11.94
C ASP A 255 -1.55 -2.02 -12.71
N VAL A 256 -1.28 -2.48 -13.95
CA VAL A 256 -0.30 -1.82 -14.84
C VAL A 256 -0.72 -0.37 -15.11
N TYR A 257 -1.99 -0.14 -15.42
CA TYR A 257 -2.51 1.22 -15.61
C TYR A 257 -2.34 2.07 -14.34
N SER A 258 -2.71 1.53 -13.19
CA SER A 258 -2.57 2.21 -11.89
C SER A 258 -1.10 2.55 -11.58
N PHE A 259 -0.17 1.64 -11.93
CA PHE A 259 1.27 1.87 -11.84
C PHE A 259 1.73 3.00 -12.76
N GLY A 260 1.25 3.05 -14.01
CA GLY A 260 1.53 4.16 -14.92
C GLY A 260 1.06 5.50 -14.37
N MET A 261 -0.14 5.55 -13.79
CA MET A 261 -0.67 6.76 -13.14
C MET A 261 0.17 7.17 -11.92
N LEU A 262 0.64 6.20 -11.13
CA LEU A 262 1.58 6.44 -10.03
C LEU A 262 2.90 7.06 -10.54
N LEU A 263 3.49 6.50 -11.61
CA LEU A 263 4.72 7.04 -12.20
C LEU A 263 4.53 8.48 -12.70
N MET A 264 3.38 8.78 -13.30
CA MET A 264 3.06 10.15 -13.73
C MET A 264 3.03 11.14 -12.58
N GLU A 265 2.43 10.78 -11.45
CA GLU A 265 2.44 11.66 -10.27
C GLU A 265 3.84 11.78 -9.66
N MET A 266 4.63 10.71 -9.67
CA MET A 266 6.04 10.73 -9.22
C MET A 266 6.87 11.72 -10.05
N VAL A 267 6.75 11.67 -11.37
CA VAL A 267 7.48 12.55 -12.28
C VAL A 267 6.97 13.99 -12.18
N GLY A 268 5.65 14.18 -12.21
CA GLY A 268 5.05 15.51 -12.14
C GLY A 268 5.15 16.18 -10.78
N ARG A 269 5.43 15.42 -9.71
CA ARG A 269 5.36 15.88 -8.30
C ARG A 269 4.04 16.60 -7.98
N ARG A 270 2.97 16.17 -8.63
CA ARG A 270 1.63 16.77 -8.56
C ARG A 270 0.57 15.74 -8.87
N LYS A 271 -0.67 16.05 -8.49
CA LYS A 271 -1.82 15.25 -8.92
C LYS A 271 -1.98 15.30 -10.44
N ASN A 272 -2.33 14.15 -11.03
CA ASN A 272 -2.48 14.01 -12.49
C ASN A 272 -3.56 14.93 -13.05
N VAL A 273 -4.61 15.19 -12.27
CA VAL A 273 -5.64 16.19 -12.59
C VAL A 273 -5.40 17.43 -11.75
N ASN A 274 -5.25 18.58 -12.39
CA ASN A 274 -5.24 19.88 -11.73
C ASN A 274 -6.35 20.76 -12.31
N ALA A 275 -7.48 20.82 -11.62
CA ALA A 275 -8.62 21.64 -12.03
C ALA A 275 -8.33 23.15 -11.98
N LEU A 276 -7.24 23.57 -11.32
CA LEU A 276 -6.82 24.97 -11.18
C LEU A 276 -5.74 25.37 -12.19
N ALA A 277 -5.43 24.53 -13.19
CA ALA A 277 -4.43 24.86 -14.18
C ALA A 277 -4.87 26.05 -15.06
N GLU A 278 -3.97 27.02 -15.28
CA GLU A 278 -4.22 28.23 -16.07
C GLU A 278 -4.47 27.91 -17.56
N HIS A 279 -3.89 26.82 -18.05
CA HIS A 279 -4.07 26.35 -19.42
C HIS A 279 -4.77 24.99 -19.45
N SER A 280 -5.75 24.85 -20.36
CA SER A 280 -6.53 23.62 -20.55
C SER A 280 -5.64 22.40 -20.87
N SER A 281 -4.54 22.61 -21.58
CA SER A 281 -3.56 21.57 -21.90
C SER A 281 -2.84 21.02 -20.67
N GLN A 282 -2.76 21.77 -19.56
CA GLN A 282 -2.11 21.37 -18.32
C GLN A 282 -3.06 20.76 -17.27
N ILE A 283 -4.36 20.67 -17.57
CA ILE A 283 -5.36 20.09 -16.66
C ILE A 283 -5.05 18.61 -16.42
N TYR A 284 -4.69 17.88 -17.47
CA TYR A 284 -4.32 16.47 -17.40
C TYR A 284 -2.84 16.26 -17.71
N PHE A 285 -2.06 16.02 -16.66
CA PHE A 285 -0.61 15.93 -16.73
C PHE A 285 -0.08 14.91 -17.77
N PRO A 286 -0.65 13.70 -17.90
CA PRO A 286 -0.16 12.73 -18.89
C PRO A 286 -0.29 13.20 -20.34
N SER A 287 -1.37 13.91 -20.70
CA SER A 287 -1.50 14.48 -22.06
C SER A 287 -0.54 15.64 -22.26
N TRP A 288 -0.38 16.49 -21.25
CA TRP A 288 0.53 17.63 -21.31
C TRP A 288 1.97 17.19 -21.55
N ILE A 289 2.45 16.21 -20.77
CA ILE A 289 3.83 15.73 -20.87
C ILE A 289 4.07 14.97 -22.17
N TYR A 290 3.07 14.25 -22.69
CA TYR A 290 3.14 13.62 -24.00
C TYR A 290 3.43 14.63 -25.11
N ASP A 291 2.68 15.74 -25.15
CA ASP A 291 2.81 16.75 -26.19
C ASP A 291 4.19 17.42 -26.17
N ARG A 292 4.73 17.70 -24.97
CA ARG A 292 6.08 18.25 -24.82
C ARG A 292 7.17 17.31 -25.34
N TYR A 293 7.15 16.05 -24.91
CA TYR A 293 8.12 15.06 -25.39
C TYR A 293 7.99 14.78 -26.89
N GLY A 294 6.76 14.82 -27.43
CA GLY A 294 6.50 14.69 -28.87
C GLY A 294 7.08 15.85 -29.69
N GLN A 295 7.23 17.04 -29.09
CA GLN A 295 7.85 18.22 -29.71
C GLN A 295 9.38 18.25 -29.53
N GLY A 296 9.96 17.23 -28.89
CA GLY A 296 11.39 17.18 -28.59
C GLY A 296 11.80 18.03 -27.38
N GLU A 297 10.83 18.50 -26.60
CA GLU A 297 11.10 19.24 -25.36
C GLU A 297 11.23 18.30 -24.16
N ASP A 298 12.18 18.62 -23.27
CA ASP A 298 12.32 17.95 -21.98
C ASP A 298 11.53 18.66 -20.87
N MET A 299 11.20 17.92 -19.82
CA MET A 299 10.60 18.48 -18.62
C MET A 299 11.57 19.46 -17.93
N GLU A 300 11.05 20.58 -17.42
CA GLU A 300 11.86 21.49 -16.60
C GLU A 300 12.22 20.80 -15.29
N MET A 301 13.51 20.49 -15.12
CA MET A 301 14.03 19.72 -13.97
C MET A 301 15.05 20.51 -13.13
N GLY A 302 15.18 21.83 -13.35
CA GLY A 302 16.17 22.67 -12.67
C GLY A 302 17.60 22.16 -12.90
N ASP A 303 18.37 22.06 -11.83
CA ASP A 303 19.79 21.64 -11.83
C ASP A 303 20.00 20.12 -11.97
N ALA A 304 19.03 19.39 -12.54
CA ALA A 304 19.14 17.93 -12.70
C ALA A 304 20.27 17.54 -13.67
N THR A 305 20.99 16.48 -13.31
CA THR A 305 22.07 15.92 -14.13
C THR A 305 21.54 15.24 -15.39
N GLU A 306 22.36 15.11 -16.44
CA GLU A 306 21.96 14.42 -17.68
C GLU A 306 21.51 12.97 -17.44
N ASP A 307 22.12 12.28 -16.47
CA ASP A 307 21.70 10.93 -16.12
C ASP A 307 20.33 10.91 -15.43
N GLU A 308 20.03 11.88 -14.55
CA GLU A 308 18.69 12.03 -13.98
C GLU A 308 17.64 12.36 -15.03
N LYS A 309 17.96 13.21 -16.01
CA LYS A 309 17.06 13.50 -17.14
C LYS A 309 16.73 12.23 -17.92
N LYS A 310 17.71 11.36 -18.17
CA LYS A 310 17.47 10.05 -18.79
C LYS A 310 16.57 9.17 -17.94
N LEU A 311 16.76 9.11 -16.62
CA LEU A 311 15.89 8.34 -15.72
C LEU A 311 14.45 8.84 -15.77
N VAL A 312 14.24 10.15 -15.73
CA VAL A 312 12.91 10.76 -15.82
C VAL A 312 12.26 10.47 -17.17
N LYS A 313 13.02 10.61 -18.27
CA LYS A 313 12.54 10.27 -19.61
C LYS A 313 12.06 8.82 -19.71
N LYS A 314 12.79 7.86 -19.12
CA LYS A 314 12.33 6.46 -19.05
C LYS A 314 11.02 6.33 -18.27
N LEU A 315 10.92 6.97 -17.10
CA LEU A 315 9.71 6.93 -16.29
C LEU A 315 8.50 7.47 -17.06
N VAL A 316 8.65 8.59 -17.77
CA VAL A 316 7.59 9.18 -18.60
C VAL A 316 7.15 8.23 -19.70
N ILE A 317 8.09 7.73 -20.52
CA ILE A 317 7.76 6.86 -21.67
C ILE A 317 7.07 5.58 -21.19
N VAL A 318 7.63 4.93 -20.16
CA VAL A 318 7.07 3.70 -19.59
C VAL A 318 5.70 3.96 -18.98
N ALA A 319 5.51 5.08 -18.28
CA ALA A 319 4.22 5.45 -17.72
C ALA A 319 3.18 5.67 -18.83
N LEU A 320 3.52 6.34 -19.92
CA LEU A 320 2.65 6.54 -21.08
C LEU A 320 2.22 5.20 -21.71
N TRP A 321 3.14 4.23 -21.80
CA TRP A 321 2.81 2.86 -22.26
C TRP A 321 1.86 2.14 -21.29
N CYS A 322 2.04 2.34 -19.99
CA CYS A 322 1.20 1.72 -18.97
C CYS A 322 -0.23 2.27 -18.94
N ILE A 323 -0.45 3.54 -19.32
CA ILE A 323 -1.76 4.21 -19.24
C ILE A 323 -2.57 4.19 -20.55
N GLN A 324 -2.21 3.32 -21.51
CA GLN A 324 -2.96 3.18 -22.76
C GLN A 324 -4.42 2.79 -22.49
N MET A 325 -5.34 3.28 -23.34
CA MET A 325 -6.78 3.08 -23.13
C MET A 325 -7.17 1.60 -23.13
N LYS A 326 -6.78 0.86 -24.17
CA LYS A 326 -7.10 -0.57 -24.26
C LYS A 326 -6.09 -1.37 -23.42
N PRO A 327 -6.55 -2.34 -22.62
CA PRO A 327 -5.66 -3.16 -21.79
C PRO A 327 -4.63 -3.97 -22.60
N ILE A 328 -4.96 -4.32 -23.84
CA ILE A 328 -4.10 -5.13 -24.71
C ILE A 328 -2.82 -4.37 -25.11
N ASP A 329 -2.91 -3.05 -25.26
CA ASP A 329 -1.80 -2.18 -25.69
C ASP A 329 -0.82 -1.85 -24.56
N ARG A 330 -1.22 -2.09 -23.30
CA ARG A 330 -0.35 -1.90 -22.13
C ARG A 330 0.69 -3.02 -22.05
N PRO A 331 1.94 -2.76 -21.64
CA PRO A 331 2.91 -3.82 -21.37
C PRO A 331 2.48 -4.71 -20.19
N SER A 332 3.14 -5.86 -20.03
CA SER A 332 3.11 -6.62 -18.76
C SER A 332 4.10 -6.03 -17.77
N MET A 333 3.92 -6.24 -16.46
CA MET A 333 4.86 -5.69 -15.47
C MET A 333 6.31 -6.15 -15.68
N SER A 334 6.57 -7.39 -16.10
CA SER A 334 7.93 -7.83 -16.43
C SER A 334 8.51 -7.04 -17.61
N LYS A 335 7.70 -6.74 -18.63
CA LYS A 335 8.13 -5.89 -19.77
C LYS A 335 8.33 -4.44 -19.34
N THR A 336 7.45 -3.92 -18.50
CA THR A 336 7.58 -2.58 -17.89
C THR A 336 8.91 -2.44 -17.14
N LEU A 337 9.29 -3.44 -16.35
CA LEU A 337 10.57 -3.47 -15.64
C LEU A 337 11.75 -3.53 -16.61
N GLU A 338 11.69 -4.40 -17.63
CA GLU A 338 12.70 -4.47 -18.69
C GLU A 338 12.89 -3.12 -19.39
N MET A 339 11.80 -2.39 -19.67
CA MET A 339 11.86 -1.05 -20.27
C MET A 339 12.49 -0.01 -19.34
N LEU A 340 12.20 -0.05 -18.04
CA LEU A 340 12.82 0.85 -17.06
C LEU A 340 14.32 0.56 -16.94
N GLU A 341 14.69 -0.70 -16.74
CA GLU A 341 16.08 -1.13 -16.54
C GLU A 341 16.93 -1.03 -17.82
N GLY A 342 16.31 -1.16 -18.99
CA GLY A 342 16.94 -1.09 -20.31
C GLY A 342 17.46 0.31 -20.69
N LYS A 343 18.08 0.41 -21.86
CA LYS A 343 18.63 1.68 -22.38
C LYS A 343 17.51 2.62 -22.82
N VAL A 344 17.63 3.92 -22.51
CA VAL A 344 16.59 4.91 -22.83
C VAL A 344 16.45 5.11 -24.35
N GLU A 345 17.55 4.93 -25.09
CA GLU A 345 17.61 5.07 -26.54
C GLU A 345 16.81 4.00 -27.29
N LEU A 346 16.44 2.91 -26.60
CA LEU A 346 15.60 1.84 -27.15
C LEU A 346 14.11 2.06 -26.92
N LEU A 347 13.73 3.12 -26.19
CA LEU A 347 12.34 3.40 -25.86
C LEU A 347 11.71 4.31 -26.90
N GLU A 348 10.58 3.87 -27.44
CA GLU A 348 9.74 4.65 -28.35
C GLU A 348 8.53 5.22 -27.61
N MET A 349 8.09 6.42 -28.02
CA MET A 349 6.86 7.00 -27.51
C MET A 349 5.66 6.14 -27.95
N PRO A 350 4.73 5.81 -27.05
CA PRO A 350 3.49 5.13 -27.44
C PRO A 350 2.57 6.07 -28.22
N PRO A 351 1.43 5.59 -28.73
CA PRO A 351 0.34 6.45 -29.16
C PRO A 351 -0.13 7.39 -28.04
N LYS A 352 -0.63 8.57 -28.43
CA LYS A 352 -1.14 9.57 -27.48
C LYS A 352 -2.28 8.95 -26.64
N PRO A 353 -2.20 8.98 -25.31
CA PRO A 353 -3.30 8.50 -24.47
C PRO A 353 -4.55 9.35 -24.69
N THR A 354 -5.61 8.75 -25.22
CA THR A 354 -6.92 9.39 -25.38
C THR A 354 -7.70 9.31 -24.07
N LEU A 355 -8.34 10.40 -23.63
CA LEU A 355 -9.22 10.38 -22.45
C LEU A 355 -10.64 9.89 -22.78
N TYR A 356 -10.98 9.83 -24.06
CA TYR A 356 -12.31 9.48 -24.55
C TYR A 356 -12.19 8.37 -25.60
N TYR A 357 -13.10 7.40 -25.51
CA TYR A 357 -13.32 6.47 -26.60
C TYR A 357 -14.10 7.22 -27.69
N GLU A 358 -13.43 7.61 -28.77
CA GLU A 358 -14.14 7.89 -30.01
C GLU A 358 -14.68 6.55 -30.50
N GLU A 359 -16.00 6.42 -30.54
CA GLU A 359 -16.62 5.31 -31.24
C GLU A 359 -16.11 5.32 -32.68
N ILE A 360 -15.31 4.32 -33.02
CA ILE A 360 -14.99 4.03 -34.41
C ILE A 360 -16.33 3.66 -35.05
N SER A 361 -16.93 4.62 -35.75
CA SER A 361 -18.00 4.36 -36.69
C SER A 361 -17.43 3.39 -37.72
N THR A 362 -17.90 2.15 -37.68
CA THR A 362 -17.66 1.18 -38.75
C THR A 362 -18.16 1.79 -40.05
N GLU A 363 -17.24 2.06 -40.97
CA GLU A 363 -17.57 2.32 -42.36
C GLU A 363 -18.33 1.12 -42.90
N ASP A 364 -19.62 1.33 -43.20
CA ASP A 364 -20.31 0.57 -44.24
C ASP A 364 -21.01 1.58 -45.16
N HIS A 365 -20.79 1.34 -46.45
CA HIS A 365 -21.15 2.18 -47.57
C HIS A 365 -22.67 2.34 -47.78
N GLU A 366 -22.99 3.51 -48.36
CA GLU A 366 -24.18 3.86 -49.17
C GLU A 366 -25.51 4.23 -48.48
N GLY A 367 -25.99 5.45 -48.77
CA GLY A 367 -27.43 5.67 -48.99
C GLY A 367 -28.12 6.80 -48.22
N ASN A 368 -27.78 8.05 -48.55
CA ASN A 368 -28.68 9.21 -48.65
C ASN A 368 -29.73 9.52 -47.54
N SER A 369 -29.53 10.70 -46.93
CA SER A 369 -30.52 11.75 -46.67
C SER A 369 -30.84 12.13 -45.21
N LYS A 370 -30.87 13.47 -45.06
CA LYS A 370 -31.46 14.32 -44.01
C LYS A 370 -30.64 14.52 -42.74
N GLY A 371 -29.95 15.66 -42.75
CA GLY A 371 -29.31 16.22 -41.58
C GLY A 371 -30.29 16.59 -40.47
N ALA A 372 -29.80 16.46 -39.25
CA ALA A 372 -30.31 17.12 -38.08
C ALA A 372 -29.11 17.69 -37.32
N LEU A 373 -28.97 19.01 -37.34
CA LEU A 373 -28.18 19.75 -36.37
C LEU A 373 -28.80 19.52 -35.00
N ILE A 374 -28.02 19.06 -34.02
CA ILE A 374 -28.38 19.22 -32.60
C ILE A 374 -27.26 19.93 -31.86
N SER A 375 -27.62 21.15 -31.49
CA SER A 375 -26.98 22.14 -30.64
C SER A 375 -26.46 21.57 -29.31
N SER A 376 -25.36 22.19 -28.85
CA SER A 376 -24.89 22.16 -27.48
C SER A 376 -26.02 22.48 -26.48
N CYS A 377 -26.13 21.70 -25.41
CA CYS A 377 -26.78 22.13 -24.18
C CYS A 377 -25.92 21.70 -22.98
N ASN A 378 -25.36 22.71 -22.31
CA ASN A 378 -24.95 22.62 -20.92
C ASN A 378 -26.20 22.44 -20.05
N SER A 379 -26.22 21.41 -19.20
CA SER A 379 -27.01 21.45 -17.97
C SER A 379 -26.30 20.68 -16.87
N MET A 380 -25.81 21.44 -15.89
CA MET A 380 -25.51 20.97 -14.54
C MET A 380 -26.81 20.44 -13.93
N ASP A 381 -26.89 19.15 -13.64
CA ASP A 381 -27.90 18.63 -12.74
C ASP A 381 -27.25 18.19 -11.42
N THR A 382 -27.63 18.95 -10.39
CA THR A 382 -27.32 18.74 -8.98
C THR A 382 -28.23 17.62 -8.48
N ILE A 383 -27.66 16.47 -8.09
CA ILE A 383 -28.43 15.40 -7.45
C ILE A 383 -28.33 15.56 -5.93
N THR A 384 -29.41 16.06 -5.35
CA THR A 384 -29.70 16.00 -3.91
C THR A 384 -29.95 14.55 -3.49
N LEU A 385 -29.20 14.09 -2.48
CA LEU A 385 -29.46 12.84 -1.77
C LEU A 385 -30.48 13.12 -0.66
N ASP A 386 -31.68 12.56 -0.80
CA ASP A 386 -32.63 12.45 0.29
C ASP A 386 -32.74 11.00 0.77
N GLY A 387 -32.92 10.85 2.08
CA GLY A 387 -32.59 9.64 2.83
C GLY A 387 -33.54 8.45 2.72
N ARG A 388 -32.99 7.26 2.97
CA ARG A 388 -33.46 6.26 3.94
C ARG A 388 -32.42 5.18 4.16
#